data_AF-A0A3B0ZNJ4-F1
#
_entry.id   AF-A0A3B0ZNJ4-F1
#
_cell.length_a   1.000
_cell.length_b   1.000
_cell.length_c   1.000
_cell.angle_alpha   90.00
_cell.angle_beta   90.00
_cell.angle_gamma   90.00
#
_symmetry.space_group_name_H-M   'P 1'
#
loop_
_entity.id
_entity.type
_entity.pdbx_description
1 polymer ?
#
loop_
_entity_poly.entity_id
_entity_poly.type
_entity_poly.pdbx_seq_one_letter_code
_entity_poly.pdbx_strand_id
1 'polypeptide(L)'
;MKLVISLLFLSLLSAPTLAKEYIYQGKVQGMVCAFCVYSVSKKIAQLPQVDAQSINVDLKSGTISFRSKAKMGFKKVSRLFAETGFKLTVFNEVKQAALKTVAYQAKPIMSFKLENLDVEKYEAILSSIGDIAASSLGKLVIIAPSSVEIAILKPMIMGKQKIARVQYQTEKQLNSIEIKLFLRAN
;
A
#
# COMPACT_ATOMS: atom_id res chain seq x y z
N MET A 1 -36.03 -47.18 -30.31
CA MET A 1 -34.57 -47.00 -30.11
C MET A 1 -34.30 -45.50 -30.07
N LYS A 2 -34.72 -44.85 -28.98
CA LYS A 2 -33.90 -44.40 -27.84
C LYS A 2 -32.98 -43.21 -28.17
N LEU A 3 -33.46 -42.05 -27.71
CA LEU A 3 -32.73 -40.87 -27.23
C LEU A 3 -31.83 -40.12 -28.22
N VAL A 4 -32.47 -39.28 -29.03
CA VAL A 4 -31.90 -38.00 -29.48
C VAL A 4 -32.16 -36.97 -28.36
N ILE A 5 -31.35 -37.00 -27.29
CA ILE A 5 -31.36 -35.95 -26.27
C ILE A 5 -30.15 -35.06 -26.49
N SER A 6 -30.41 -33.94 -27.18
CA SER A 6 -29.98 -32.61 -26.76
C SER A 6 -28.64 -32.54 -26.00
N LEU A 7 -27.52 -32.59 -26.72
CA LEU A 7 -26.30 -31.94 -26.25
C LEU A 7 -26.47 -30.44 -26.46
N LEU A 8 -27.19 -29.83 -25.53
CA LEU A 8 -27.29 -28.39 -25.36
C LEU A 8 -25.88 -27.87 -25.08
N PHE A 9 -25.28 -27.29 -26.11
CA PHE A 9 -24.02 -26.55 -26.09
C PHE A 9 -24.20 -25.30 -25.21
N LEU A 10 -24.21 -25.47 -23.88
CA LEU A 10 -24.28 -24.38 -22.93
C LEU A 10 -22.89 -23.72 -22.86
N SER A 11 -22.60 -22.96 -23.90
CA SER A 11 -21.50 -22.01 -23.95
C SER A 11 -21.71 -20.98 -22.84
N LEU A 12 -20.98 -21.15 -21.74
CA LEU A 12 -20.83 -20.13 -20.70
C LEU A 12 -20.10 -18.93 -21.31
N LEU A 13 -20.85 -18.02 -21.95
CA LEU A 13 -20.38 -16.66 -22.22
C LEU A 13 -20.21 -15.97 -20.86
N SER A 14 -19.01 -16.11 -20.32
CA SER A 14 -18.53 -15.34 -19.18
C SER A 14 -18.28 -13.91 -19.67
N ALA A 15 -19.29 -13.06 -19.69
CA ALA A 15 -19.06 -11.63 -19.87
C ALA A 15 -18.16 -11.17 -18.70
N PRO A 16 -17.02 -10.51 -18.96
CA PRO A 16 -16.27 -9.90 -17.87
C PRO A 16 -17.17 -8.82 -17.27
N THR A 17 -17.68 -9.08 -16.07
CA THR A 17 -18.36 -8.05 -15.28
C THR A 17 -17.30 -6.99 -14.98
N LEU A 18 -17.34 -5.90 -15.73
CA LEU A 18 -16.44 -4.78 -15.53
C LEU A 18 -16.86 -4.12 -14.21
N ALA A 19 -16.30 -4.62 -13.11
CA ALA A 19 -16.58 -4.12 -11.78
C ALA A 19 -16.25 -2.62 -11.77
N LYS A 20 -17.27 -1.80 -11.50
CA LYS A 20 -17.13 -0.34 -11.51
C LYS A 20 -16.10 0.08 -10.46
N GLU A 21 -14.97 0.60 -10.91
CA GLU A 21 -13.95 1.18 -10.03
C GLU A 21 -14.27 2.65 -9.72
N TYR A 22 -14.03 3.03 -8.46
CA TYR A 22 -14.13 4.39 -7.95
C TYR A 22 -12.73 4.89 -7.63
N ILE A 23 -12.48 6.16 -7.91
CA ILE A 23 -11.20 6.79 -7.59
C ILE A 23 -11.45 7.94 -6.66
N TYR A 24 -10.70 7.97 -5.56
CA TYR A 24 -10.82 8.99 -4.54
C TYR A 24 -9.55 9.81 -4.40
N GLN A 25 -9.72 11.09 -4.13
CA GLN A 25 -8.66 11.99 -3.69
C GLN A 25 -9.11 12.70 -2.41
N GLY A 26 -8.18 12.85 -1.47
CA GLY A 26 -8.45 13.57 -0.23
C GLY A 26 -7.25 14.36 0.29
N LYS A 27 -7.53 15.23 1.26
CA LYS A 27 -6.54 16.04 1.99
C LYS A 27 -6.50 15.59 3.45
N VAL A 28 -5.34 15.15 3.90
CA VAL A 28 -5.10 14.64 5.25
C VAL A 28 -4.11 15.57 5.95
N GLN A 29 -4.51 16.08 7.11
CA GLN A 29 -3.69 16.92 7.99
C GLN A 29 -3.09 16.11 9.14
N GLY A 30 -1.96 16.59 9.67
CA GLY A 30 -1.23 15.96 10.77
C GLY A 30 -0.10 15.02 10.35
N MET A 31 0.08 14.77 9.03
CA MET A 31 1.23 14.03 8.53
C MET A 31 2.45 14.96 8.45
N VAL A 32 3.52 14.62 9.17
CA VAL A 32 4.78 15.40 9.16
C VAL A 32 6.01 14.58 8.83
N CYS A 33 5.89 13.24 8.76
CA CYS A 33 6.99 12.35 8.41
C CYS A 33 6.50 11.11 7.62
N ALA A 34 7.44 10.34 7.09
CA ALA A 34 7.21 9.12 6.32
C ALA A 34 6.49 8.04 7.12
N PHE A 35 6.73 7.95 8.44
CA PHE A 35 5.96 7.05 9.30
C PHE A 35 4.48 7.44 9.40
N CYS A 36 4.15 8.74 9.49
CA CYS A 36 2.75 9.20 9.43
C CYS A 36 2.08 8.81 8.12
N VAL A 37 2.81 8.97 7.00
CA VAL A 37 2.35 8.57 5.67
C VAL A 37 2.09 7.07 5.61
N TYR A 38 3.00 6.27 6.18
CA TYR A 38 2.83 4.83 6.31
C TYR A 38 1.58 4.48 7.12
N SER A 39 1.36 5.10 8.29
CA SER A 39 0.19 4.85 9.14
C SER A 39 -1.14 5.12 8.40
N VAL A 40 -1.24 6.25 7.70
CA VAL A 40 -2.43 6.59 6.89
C VAL A 40 -2.62 5.59 5.76
N SER A 41 -1.55 5.25 5.05
CA SER A 41 -1.57 4.31 3.93
C SER A 41 -1.97 2.90 4.37
N LYS A 42 -1.39 2.40 5.46
CA LYS A 42 -1.72 1.10 6.03
C LYS A 42 -3.18 1.05 6.47
N LYS A 43 -3.65 2.10 7.16
CA LYS A 43 -5.01 2.14 7.69
C LYS A 43 -6.07 2.11 6.58
N ILE A 44 -5.89 2.88 5.51
CA ILE A 44 -6.83 2.84 4.37
C ILE A 44 -6.75 1.52 3.59
N ALA A 45 -5.56 0.90 3.50
CA ALA A 45 -5.36 -0.40 2.85
C ALA A 45 -6.07 -1.57 3.55
N GLN A 46 -6.45 -1.42 4.83
CA GLN A 46 -7.21 -2.44 5.56
C GLN A 46 -8.67 -2.55 5.08
N LEU A 47 -9.18 -1.55 4.35
CA LEU A 47 -10.52 -1.64 3.79
C LEU A 47 -10.53 -2.60 2.61
N PRO A 48 -11.38 -3.66 2.61
CA PRO A 48 -11.36 -4.71 1.58
C PRO A 48 -11.68 -4.19 0.18
N GLN A 49 -12.44 -3.09 0.10
CA GLN A 49 -12.74 -2.44 -1.17
C GLN A 49 -11.61 -1.55 -1.70
N VAL A 50 -10.53 -1.28 -0.95
CA VAL A 50 -9.43 -0.41 -1.39
C VAL A 50 -8.35 -1.24 -2.07
N ASP A 51 -7.91 -0.81 -3.26
CA ASP A 51 -6.73 -1.39 -3.90
C ASP A 51 -5.48 -0.83 -3.22
N ALA A 52 -4.86 -1.63 -2.35
CA ALA A 52 -3.65 -1.26 -1.62
C ALA A 52 -2.47 -0.86 -2.54
N GLN A 53 -2.43 -1.36 -3.78
CA GLN A 53 -1.40 -1.04 -4.76
C GLN A 53 -1.63 0.33 -5.43
N SER A 54 -2.85 0.86 -5.40
CA SER A 54 -3.17 2.19 -5.93
C SER A 54 -2.89 3.35 -4.96
N ILE A 55 -2.72 3.07 -3.66
CA ILE A 55 -2.57 4.13 -2.65
C ILE A 55 -1.30 4.93 -2.93
N ASN A 56 -1.49 6.24 -3.08
CA ASN A 56 -0.42 7.21 -3.21
C ASN A 56 -0.66 8.35 -2.22
N VAL A 57 0.38 8.71 -1.48
CA VAL A 57 0.36 9.81 -0.51
C VAL A 57 1.51 10.74 -0.81
N ASP A 58 1.19 12.03 -0.93
CA ASP A 58 2.15 13.10 -1.05
C ASP A 58 2.16 13.89 0.26
N LEU A 59 3.24 13.74 1.04
CA LEU A 59 3.41 14.43 2.32
C LEU A 59 3.42 15.95 2.16
N LYS A 60 4.07 16.47 1.11
CA LYS A 60 4.22 17.92 0.93
C LYS A 60 2.87 18.59 0.71
N SER A 61 2.02 17.97 -0.11
CA SER A 61 0.69 18.50 -0.39
C SER A 61 -0.40 18.00 0.57
N GLY A 62 -0.09 17.06 1.46
CA GLY A 62 -1.06 16.38 2.33
C GLY A 62 -2.11 15.59 1.55
N THR A 63 -1.80 15.19 0.31
CA THR A 63 -2.78 14.58 -0.59
C THR A 63 -2.69 13.06 -0.51
N ILE A 64 -3.83 12.39 -0.46
CA ILE A 64 -3.96 10.95 -0.65
C ILE A 64 -4.86 10.65 -1.85
N SER A 65 -4.51 9.63 -2.64
CA SER A 65 -5.35 9.10 -3.71
C SER A 65 -5.30 7.58 -3.76
N PHE A 66 -6.42 6.94 -4.09
CA PHE A 66 -6.53 5.48 -4.23
C PHE A 66 -7.75 5.07 -5.05
N ARG A 67 -7.73 3.84 -5.56
CA ARG A 67 -8.84 3.13 -6.19
C ARG A 67 -9.64 2.35 -5.15
N SER A 68 -10.94 2.25 -5.39
CA SER A 68 -11.85 1.42 -4.63
C SER A 68 -12.86 0.68 -5.50
N LYS A 69 -13.20 -0.54 -5.12
CA LYS A 69 -14.23 -1.38 -5.74
C LYS A 69 -15.66 -1.01 -5.30
N ALA A 70 -15.81 -0.11 -4.33
CA ALA A 70 -17.11 0.33 -3.83
C ALA A 70 -17.11 1.82 -3.47
N LYS A 71 -18.29 2.46 -3.49
CA LYS A 71 -18.42 3.84 -3.06
C LYS A 71 -18.03 4.00 -1.59
N MET A 72 -17.37 5.11 -1.28
CA MET A 72 -16.93 5.46 0.06
C MET A 72 -17.44 6.84 0.44
N GLY A 73 -18.00 6.97 1.64
CA GLY A 73 -18.48 8.24 2.18
C GLY A 73 -17.41 8.91 3.06
N PHE A 74 -17.36 10.25 3.01
CA PHE A 74 -16.44 11.08 3.80
C PHE A 74 -16.41 10.65 5.29
N LYS A 75 -17.57 10.48 5.92
CA LYS A 75 -17.69 10.12 7.35
C LYS A 75 -16.94 8.85 7.72
N LYS A 76 -17.00 7.80 6.88
CA LYS A 76 -16.32 6.53 7.12
C LYS A 76 -14.80 6.69 7.04
N VAL A 77 -14.32 7.39 6.02
CA VAL A 77 -12.88 7.60 5.79
C VAL A 77 -12.29 8.57 6.82
N SER A 78 -13.04 9.63 7.16
CA SER A 78 -12.63 10.59 8.18
C SER A 78 -12.48 9.93 9.54
N ARG A 79 -13.42 9.04 9.94
CA ARG A 79 -13.31 8.29 11.20
C ARG A 79 -12.10 7.37 11.19
N LEU A 80 -11.88 6.68 10.07
CA LEU A 80 -10.75 5.78 9.90
C LEU A 80 -9.40 6.48 10.12
N PHE A 81 -9.24 7.72 9.63
CA PHE A 81 -8.02 8.52 9.85
C PHE A 81 -7.96 9.17 11.23
N ALA A 82 -9.10 9.51 11.83
CA ALA A 82 -9.14 10.04 13.20
C ALA A 82 -8.64 9.01 14.23
N GLU A 83 -8.93 7.72 14.02
CA GLU A 83 -8.40 6.62 14.85
C GLU A 83 -6.87 6.51 14.84
N THR A 84 -6.21 7.10 13.83
CA THR A 84 -4.74 7.15 13.72
C THR A 84 -4.17 8.54 13.99
N GLY A 85 -4.99 9.47 14.50
CA GLY A 85 -4.58 10.82 14.88
C GLY A 85 -4.52 11.83 13.73
N PHE A 86 -5.11 11.52 12.57
CA PHE A 86 -5.11 12.39 11.39
C PHE A 86 -6.49 12.94 11.05
N LYS A 87 -6.52 14.13 10.44
CA LYS A 87 -7.77 14.79 10.06
C LYS A 87 -7.97 14.80 8.55
N LEU A 88 -9.04 14.18 8.08
CA LEU A 88 -9.50 14.31 6.69
C LEU A 88 -10.27 15.62 6.53
N THR A 89 -9.87 16.44 5.56
CA THR A 89 -10.48 17.76 5.32
C THR A 89 -11.18 17.86 3.96
N VAL A 90 -10.73 17.08 2.99
CA VAL A 90 -11.33 16.98 1.66
C VAL A 90 -11.39 15.50 1.29
N PHE A 91 -12.48 15.06 0.66
CA PHE A 91 -12.59 13.72 0.11
C PHE A 91 -13.62 13.68 -1.02
N ASN A 92 -13.14 13.51 -2.25
CA ASN A 92 -13.98 13.56 -3.44
C ASN A 92 -13.69 12.35 -4.33
N GLU A 93 -14.74 11.84 -4.98
CA GLU A 93 -14.59 10.96 -6.14
C GLU A 93 -14.04 11.80 -7.30
N VAL A 94 -13.00 11.31 -7.97
CA VAL A 94 -12.35 12.02 -9.09
C VAL A 94 -12.24 11.11 -10.32
N LYS A 95 -12.03 11.71 -11.49
CA LYS A 95 -11.87 10.98 -12.75
C LYS A 95 -10.52 10.25 -12.79
N GLN A 96 -10.45 9.17 -13.56
CA GLN A 96 -9.24 8.33 -13.65
C GLN A 96 -7.98 9.05 -14.10
N ALA A 97 -8.10 10.04 -14.99
CA ALA A 97 -7.00 10.89 -15.43
C ALA A 97 -6.36 11.72 -14.30
N ALA A 98 -7.02 11.87 -13.15
CA ALA A 98 -6.48 12.59 -11.99
C ALA A 98 -5.66 11.70 -11.05
N LEU A 99 -5.66 10.37 -11.23
CA LEU A 99 -4.87 9.48 -10.36
C LEU A 99 -3.39 9.55 -10.76
N LYS A 100 -2.56 10.11 -9.87
CA LYS A 100 -1.10 9.98 -9.99
C LYS A 100 -0.68 8.58 -9.54
N THR A 101 -0.84 7.59 -10.41
CA THR A 101 -0.29 6.25 -10.17
C THR A 101 1.22 6.27 -10.34
N VAL A 102 1.94 5.94 -9.28
CA VAL A 102 3.36 5.62 -9.38
C VAL A 102 3.50 4.14 -9.69
N ALA A 103 3.97 3.82 -10.89
CA ALA A 103 4.37 2.47 -11.27
C ALA A 103 5.78 2.16 -10.73
N TYR A 104 6.00 0.90 -10.37
CA TYR A 104 7.30 0.40 -9.92
C TYR A 104 7.74 -0.72 -10.84
N GLN A 105 9.06 -0.91 -10.95
CA GLN A 105 9.64 -2.03 -11.69
C GLN A 105 9.11 -3.36 -11.15
N ALA A 106 8.99 -4.36 -12.02
CA ALA A 106 8.46 -5.68 -11.65
C ALA A 106 9.41 -6.48 -10.75
N LYS A 107 10.72 -6.27 -10.91
CA LYS A 107 11.77 -6.93 -10.12
C LYS A 107 12.34 -5.95 -9.10
N PRO A 108 12.67 -6.42 -7.89
CA PRO A 108 13.39 -5.60 -6.92
C PRO A 108 14.84 -5.39 -7.40
N ILE A 109 15.38 -4.21 -7.15
CA ILE A 109 16.81 -3.91 -7.36
C ILE A 109 17.67 -4.42 -6.21
N MET A 110 17.06 -4.67 -5.06
CA MET A 110 17.69 -5.19 -3.86
C MET A 110 16.68 -6.07 -3.14
N SER A 111 17.12 -7.27 -2.72
CA SER A 111 16.39 -8.15 -1.83
C SER A 111 17.34 -8.58 -0.73
N PHE A 112 16.95 -8.37 0.52
CA PHE A 112 17.73 -8.72 1.70
C PHE A 112 16.87 -9.54 2.65
N LYS A 113 17.44 -10.61 3.20
CA LYS A 113 16.75 -11.50 4.12
C LYS A 113 17.57 -11.71 5.39
N LEU A 114 16.92 -11.56 6.53
CA LEU A 114 17.44 -11.93 7.84
C LEU A 114 16.75 -13.21 8.29
N GLU A 115 17.50 -14.27 8.56
CA GLU A 115 16.97 -15.55 9.10
C GLU A 115 16.74 -15.49 10.62
N ASN A 116 16.47 -14.29 11.15
CA ASN A 116 16.15 -14.03 12.54
C ASN A 116 15.29 -12.76 12.65
N LEU A 117 14.84 -12.47 13.87
CA LEU A 117 13.99 -11.33 14.21
C LEU A 117 14.73 -10.27 15.06
N ASP A 118 16.05 -10.35 15.16
CA ASP A 118 16.87 -9.49 16.01
C ASP A 118 17.21 -8.17 15.29
N VAL A 119 16.21 -7.29 15.21
CA VAL A 119 16.27 -6.04 14.43
C VAL A 119 17.34 -5.08 14.93
N GLU A 120 17.61 -5.04 16.24
CA GLU A 120 18.52 -4.08 16.88
C GLU A 120 19.94 -4.18 16.33
N LYS A 121 20.41 -5.40 16.01
CA LYS A 121 21.72 -5.64 15.41
C LYS A 121 21.88 -5.05 14.01
N TYR A 122 20.78 -4.75 13.32
CA TYR A 122 20.79 -4.32 11.91
C TYR A 122 20.28 -2.88 11.73
N GLU A 123 20.12 -2.09 12.79
CA GLU A 123 19.57 -0.73 12.72
C GLU A 123 20.27 0.15 11.68
N ALA A 124 21.61 0.13 11.62
CA ALA A 124 22.39 0.93 10.67
C ALA A 124 22.13 0.52 9.21
N ILE A 125 22.02 -0.78 8.94
CA ILE A 125 21.73 -1.32 7.61
C ILE A 125 20.30 -0.93 7.21
N LEU A 126 19.34 -1.13 8.10
CA LEU A 126 17.94 -0.77 7.87
C LEU A 126 17.78 0.74 7.61
N SER A 127 18.45 1.58 8.40
CA SER A 127 18.45 3.03 8.17
C SER A 127 18.96 3.38 6.77
N SER A 128 20.07 2.77 6.36
CA SER A 128 20.68 2.98 5.04
C SER A 128 19.74 2.55 3.90
N ILE A 129 19.08 1.39 4.04
CA ILE A 129 18.06 0.94 3.08
C ILE A 129 16.91 1.95 3.00
N GLY A 130 16.45 2.46 4.15
CA GLY A 130 15.42 3.51 4.22
C GLY A 130 15.82 4.79 3.48
N ASP A 131 17.06 5.24 3.67
CA ASP A 131 17.58 6.45 3.02
C ASP A 131 17.72 6.31 1.50
N ILE A 132 18.20 5.15 1.03
CA ILE A 132 18.28 4.83 -0.40
C ILE A 132 16.87 4.77 -1.00
N ALA A 133 15.94 4.09 -0.32
CA ALA A 133 14.56 3.97 -0.79
C ALA A 133 13.88 5.33 -0.90
N ALA A 134 14.08 6.21 0.09
CA ALA A 134 13.51 7.54 0.09
C ALA A 134 14.12 8.45 -0.99
N SER A 135 15.44 8.37 -1.19
CA SER A 135 16.17 9.18 -2.18
C SER A 135 15.83 8.78 -3.62
N SER A 136 15.58 7.48 -3.86
CA SER A 136 15.14 6.96 -5.16
C SER A 136 13.63 7.07 -5.39
N LEU A 137 12.88 7.61 -4.42
CA LEU A 137 11.41 7.59 -4.40
C LEU A 137 10.83 6.18 -4.64
N GLY A 138 11.56 5.18 -4.15
CA GLY A 138 11.31 3.76 -4.36
C GLY A 138 10.19 3.20 -3.49
N LYS A 139 9.93 1.91 -3.67
CA LYS A 139 8.99 1.13 -2.88
C LYS A 139 9.72 0.04 -2.11
N LEU A 140 9.53 0.03 -0.80
CA LEU A 140 9.90 -1.06 0.09
C LEU A 140 8.70 -2.00 0.22
N VAL A 141 8.93 -3.28 -0.05
CA VAL A 141 8.04 -4.37 0.35
C VAL A 141 8.75 -5.14 1.46
N ILE A 142 8.11 -5.20 2.62
CA ILE A 142 8.65 -5.85 3.82
C ILE A 142 7.74 -7.02 4.16
N ILE A 143 8.29 -8.22 4.25
CA ILE A 143 7.57 -9.45 4.62
C ILE A 143 8.16 -9.92 5.94
N ALA A 144 7.37 -9.81 7.01
CA ALA A 144 7.80 -10.13 8.37
C ALA A 144 6.60 -10.25 9.32
N PRO A 145 6.76 -10.86 10.51
CA PRO A 145 5.73 -10.89 11.54
C PRO A 145 5.32 -9.49 12.00
N SER A 146 4.09 -9.34 12.51
CA SER A 146 3.64 -8.05 13.06
C SER A 146 4.41 -7.63 14.31
N SER A 147 5.03 -8.57 15.04
CA SER A 147 5.80 -8.31 16.27
C SER A 147 7.01 -7.41 16.05
N VAL A 148 7.62 -7.46 14.86
CA VAL A 148 8.84 -6.70 14.52
C VAL A 148 8.57 -5.47 13.64
N GLU A 149 7.31 -5.20 13.29
CA GLU A 149 6.96 -4.16 12.32
C GLU A 149 7.51 -2.79 12.73
N ILE A 150 7.22 -2.35 13.95
CA ILE A 150 7.68 -1.04 14.43
C ILE A 150 9.21 -1.01 14.57
N ALA A 151 9.81 -2.10 15.04
CA ALA A 151 11.26 -2.21 15.17
C ALA A 151 11.96 -2.05 13.81
N ILE A 152 11.42 -2.64 12.74
CA ILE A 152 11.97 -2.50 11.38
C ILE A 152 11.75 -1.08 10.85
N LEU A 153 10.55 -0.54 11.01
CA LEU A 153 10.19 0.75 10.42
C LEU A 153 10.85 1.95 11.12
N LYS A 154 11.16 1.83 12.40
CA LYS A 154 11.80 2.88 13.19
C LYS A 154 13.10 3.39 12.54
N PRO A 155 14.14 2.59 12.30
CA PRO A 155 15.36 3.05 11.63
C PRO A 155 15.12 3.44 10.17
N MET A 156 14.18 2.78 9.47
CA MET A 156 13.96 3.01 8.04
C MET A 156 13.27 4.33 7.71
N ILE A 157 12.21 4.70 8.45
CA ILE A 157 11.29 5.77 8.03
C ILE A 157 10.81 6.71 9.14
N MET A 158 11.02 6.37 10.42
CA MET A 158 10.47 7.19 11.52
C MET A 158 11.16 8.55 11.59
N GLY A 159 10.37 9.62 11.69
CA GLY A 159 10.86 11.01 11.70
C GLY A 159 11.40 11.54 10.38
N LYS A 160 11.58 10.69 9.35
CA LYS A 160 12.15 11.11 8.06
C LYS A 160 11.11 11.84 7.21
N GLN A 161 11.47 12.97 6.60
CA GLN A 161 10.57 13.73 5.73
C GLN A 161 10.59 13.27 4.26
N LYS A 162 11.70 12.64 3.83
CA LYS A 162 11.76 11.99 2.51
C LYS A 162 10.99 10.67 2.58
N ILE A 163 10.14 10.40 1.59
CA ILE A 163 9.20 9.28 1.61
C ILE A 163 9.65 8.22 0.61
N ALA A 164 9.83 6.99 1.10
CA ALA A 164 9.68 5.78 0.30
C ALA A 164 8.26 5.26 0.45
N ARG A 165 7.70 4.64 -0.61
CA ARG A 165 6.47 3.88 -0.44
C ARG A 165 6.78 2.62 0.37
N VAL A 166 5.99 2.32 1.39
CA VAL A 166 6.16 1.11 2.20
C VAL A 166 4.92 0.24 2.10
N GLN A 167 5.12 -1.05 1.83
CA GLN A 167 4.11 -2.09 1.92
C GLN A 167 4.60 -3.16 2.89
N TYR A 168 3.95 -3.26 4.03
CA TYR A 168 4.24 -4.29 5.02
C TYR A 168 3.25 -5.45 4.84
N GLN A 169 3.79 -6.63 4.61
CA GLN A 169 3.06 -7.88 4.44
C GLN A 169 3.31 -8.73 5.69
N THR A 170 2.30 -8.82 6.54
CA THR A 170 2.39 -9.58 7.79
C THR A 170 2.31 -11.07 7.49
N GLU A 171 3.34 -11.82 7.86
CA GLU A 171 3.35 -13.29 7.79
C GLU A 171 3.53 -13.87 9.20
N LYS A 172 2.53 -14.62 9.69
CA LYS A 172 2.44 -14.97 11.13
C LYS A 172 3.42 -16.05 11.57
N GLN A 173 3.83 -16.93 10.67
CA GLN A 173 4.67 -18.10 10.96
C GLN A 173 6.12 -17.92 10.51
N LEU A 174 6.52 -16.69 10.19
CA LEU A 174 7.82 -16.40 9.62
C LEU A 174 8.83 -16.03 10.71
N ASN A 175 9.91 -16.78 10.85
CA ASN A 175 11.03 -16.42 11.74
C ASN A 175 12.13 -15.65 11.01
N SER A 176 11.75 -14.92 9.96
CA SER A 176 12.66 -14.18 9.10
C SER A 176 12.05 -12.84 8.71
N ILE A 177 12.92 -11.93 8.27
CA ILE A 177 12.55 -10.62 7.75
C ILE A 177 13.06 -10.56 6.31
N GLU A 178 12.17 -10.32 5.35
CA GLU A 178 12.55 -10.07 3.97
C GLU A 178 12.21 -8.63 3.59
N ILE A 179 13.18 -7.91 3.03
CA ILE A 179 13.05 -6.52 2.59
C ILE A 179 13.43 -6.43 1.13
N LYS A 180 12.51 -5.92 0.31
CA LYS A 180 12.68 -5.74 -1.13
C LYS A 180 12.54 -4.27 -1.49
N LEU A 181 13.52 -3.72 -2.21
CA LEU A 181 13.47 -2.37 -2.76
C LEU A 181 13.20 -2.43 -4.27
N PHE A 182 12.19 -1.69 -4.70
CA PHE A 182 11.82 -1.50 -6.11
C PHE A 182 11.99 -0.03 -6.50
N LEU A 183 12.56 0.21 -7.66
CA LEU A 183 12.60 1.55 -8.25
C LEU A 183 11.30 1.87 -8.98
N ARG A 184 11.07 3.16 -9.20
CA ARG A 184 9.98 3.62 -10.08
C ARG A 184 10.22 3.10 -11.51
N ALA A 185 9.13 2.74 -12.17
CA ALA A 185 9.18 2.53 -13.62
C ALA A 185 9.29 3.91 -14.29
N ASN A 186 10.11 3.98 -15.35
CA ASN A 186 10.22 5.18 -16.20
C ASN A 186 8.99 5.29 -17.11
#